data_AF-A0A957J382-F1
#
_entry.id   AF-A0A957J382-F1
#
_cell.length_a   1.000
_cell.length_b   1.000
_cell.length_c   1.000
_cell.angle_alpha   90.00
_cell.angle_beta   90.00
_cell.angle_gamma   90.00
#
_symmetry.space_group_name_H-M   'P 1'
#
loop_
_entity.id
_entity.type
_entity.pdbx_description
1 polymer ?
#
loop_
_entity_poly.entity_id
_entity_poly.type
_entity_poly.pdbx_seq_one_letter_code
_entity_poly.pdbx_strand_id
1 'polypeptide(L)'
;SNIDWGQDLLRLKQWLADNHKDTVYLSYFGSANPSLFDIPFQPLPSFFTLGYDPAKHAFNPDNPPPGTYAISVTNLAGVYFDGENPLGWFTKRTPDASIGYSILIFEVP
;
A
#
# COMPACT_ATOMS: atom_id res chain seq x y z
N SER A 1 -14.11 19.44 1.31
CA SER A 1 -13.07 18.81 0.48
C SER A 1 -11.72 19.25 0.97
N ASN A 2 -10.98 18.34 1.61
CA ASN A 2 -9.60 18.50 2.09
C ASN A 2 -8.88 17.14 1.92
N ILE A 3 -9.26 16.41 0.87
CA ILE A 3 -8.91 15.01 0.61
C ILE A 3 -7.56 14.91 -0.10
N ASP A 4 -7.06 16.01 -0.65
CA ASP A 4 -5.84 16.03 -1.48
C ASP A 4 -4.52 15.98 -0.69
N TRP A 5 -4.53 16.03 0.65
CA TRP A 5 -3.30 16.21 1.46
C TRP A 5 -2.99 15.10 2.48
N GLY A 6 -3.47 13.86 2.28
CA GLY A 6 -2.94 12.70 3.02
C GLY A 6 -3.70 12.31 4.31
N GLN A 7 -4.99 12.62 4.42
CA GLN A 7 -5.80 12.18 5.55
C GLN A 7 -5.77 10.65 5.75
N ASP A 8 -5.77 9.89 4.65
CA ASP A 8 -5.71 8.43 4.74
C ASP A 8 -4.32 7.92 5.12
N LEU A 9 -3.25 8.68 4.84
CA LEU A 9 -1.90 8.37 5.34
C LEU A 9 -1.80 8.62 6.85
N LEU A 10 -2.42 9.68 7.38
CA LEU A 10 -2.50 9.90 8.83
C LEU A 10 -3.26 8.77 9.52
N ARG A 11 -4.38 8.31 8.93
CA ARG A 11 -5.11 7.15 9.43
C ARG A 11 -4.29 5.87 9.34
N LEU A 12 -3.51 5.68 8.27
CA LEU A 12 -2.60 4.55 8.13
C LEU A 12 -1.53 4.56 9.23
N LYS A 13 -0.90 5.72 9.49
CA LYS A 13 0.06 5.88 10.59
C LYS A 13 -0.56 5.47 11.93
N GLN A 14 -1.76 5.97 12.22
CA GLN A 14 -2.46 5.63 13.46
C GLN A 14 -2.76 4.13 13.55
N TRP A 15 -3.27 3.54 12.47
CA TRP A 15 -3.58 2.11 12.44
C TRP A 15 -2.34 1.24 12.66
N LEU A 16 -1.19 1.59 12.06
CA LEU A 16 0.07 0.87 12.28
C LEU A 16 0.51 0.94 13.76
N ALA A 17 0.38 2.12 14.38
CA ALA A 17 0.70 2.29 15.79
C ALA A 17 -0.23 1.46 16.70
N ASP A 18 -1.54 1.50 16.45
CA ASP A 18 -2.55 0.79 17.24
C ASP A 18 -2.42 -0.74 17.12
N ASN A 19 -1.90 -1.24 16.00
CA ASN A 19 -1.72 -2.66 15.72
C ASN A 19 -0.27 -3.13 15.90
N HIS A 20 0.61 -2.29 16.48
CA HIS A 20 2.01 -2.59 16.73
C HIS A 20 2.78 -3.08 15.49
N LYS A 21 2.59 -2.38 14.37
CA LYS A 21 3.27 -2.67 13.09
C LYS A 21 4.43 -1.71 12.88
N ASP A 22 5.63 -2.25 12.84
CA ASP A 22 6.87 -1.48 12.67
C ASP A 22 7.16 -1.08 11.21
N THR A 23 6.52 -1.74 10.26
CA THR A 23 6.66 -1.45 8.82
C THR A 23 5.44 -1.95 8.05
N VAL A 24 5.28 -1.46 6.83
CA VAL A 24 4.21 -1.87 5.91
C VAL A 24 4.71 -1.89 4.47
N TYR A 25 4.27 -2.86 3.68
CA TYR A 25 4.40 -2.78 2.23
C TYR A 25 3.33 -1.84 1.69
N LEU A 26 3.72 -0.75 1.03
CA LEU A 26 2.81 0.33 0.66
C LEU A 26 2.67 0.47 -0.85
N SER A 27 1.43 0.32 -1.34
CA SER A 27 1.02 0.74 -2.68
C SER A 27 -0.07 1.81 -2.60
N TYR A 28 0.28 3.07 -2.80
CA TYR A 28 -0.62 4.22 -2.58
C TYR A 28 -0.79 5.08 -3.83
N PHE A 29 -2.05 5.41 -4.17
CA PHE A 29 -2.39 6.21 -5.34
C PHE A 29 -2.33 7.73 -5.09
N GLY A 30 -2.40 8.19 -3.83
CA GLY A 30 -2.37 9.62 -3.56
C GLY A 30 -1.01 10.25 -3.84
N SER A 31 -1.01 11.53 -4.18
CA SER A 31 0.20 12.29 -4.50
C SER A 31 0.99 12.75 -3.28
N ALA A 32 0.43 12.61 -2.07
CA ALA A 32 1.11 12.95 -0.83
C ALA A 32 2.24 11.94 -0.54
N ASN A 33 3.45 12.44 -0.29
CA ASN A 33 4.60 11.59 0.02
C ASN A 33 4.44 10.98 1.44
N PRO A 34 4.33 9.65 1.61
CA PRO A 34 4.18 9.01 2.91
C PRO A 34 5.34 9.26 3.88
N SER A 35 6.55 9.50 3.37
CA SER A 35 7.72 9.84 4.21
C SER A 35 7.54 11.18 4.94
N LEU A 36 6.69 12.08 4.46
CA LEU A 36 6.35 13.33 5.17
C LEU A 36 5.46 13.10 6.40
N PHE A 37 4.94 11.88 6.57
CA PHE A 37 4.09 11.48 7.69
C PHE A 37 4.81 10.52 8.65
N ASP A 38 6.12 10.30 8.50
CA ASP A 38 6.91 9.32 9.27
C ASP A 38 6.31 7.92 9.29
N ILE A 39 5.74 7.47 8.16
CA ILE A 39 5.29 6.09 8.01
C ILE A 39 6.50 5.26 7.58
N PRO A 40 6.94 4.25 8.37
CA PRO A 40 7.93 3.30 7.90
C PRO A 40 7.28 2.38 6.87
N PHE A 41 7.77 2.39 5.62
CA PHE A 41 7.22 1.56 4.57
C PHE A 41 8.29 0.98 3.65
N GLN A 42 7.97 -0.17 3.05
CA GLN A 42 8.64 -0.69 1.87
C GLN A 42 7.76 -0.39 0.65
N PRO A 43 8.27 0.31 -0.37
CA PRO A 43 7.45 0.64 -1.54
C PRO A 43 7.09 -0.63 -2.33
N LEU A 44 5.86 -0.65 -2.84
CA LEU A 44 5.38 -1.61 -3.83
C LEU A 44 5.17 -0.91 -5.18
N PRO A 45 5.01 -1.67 -6.27
CA PRO A 45 4.48 -1.12 -7.52
C PRO A 45 3.25 -0.25 -7.26
N SER A 46 3.30 0.98 -7.75
CA SER A 46 2.34 2.05 -7.45
C SER A 46 2.31 3.04 -8.60
N PHE A 47 1.18 3.74 -8.79
CA PHE A 47 1.08 4.81 -9.79
C PHE A 47 2.13 5.91 -9.58
N PHE A 48 2.25 6.43 -8.35
CA PHE A 48 3.43 7.17 -7.93
C PHE A 48 4.44 6.18 -7.40
N THR A 49 5.67 6.18 -7.90
CA THR A 49 6.64 5.10 -7.62
C THR A 49 6.99 4.97 -6.14
N LEU A 50 6.85 6.03 -5.33
CA LEU A 50 7.26 6.04 -3.92
C LEU A 50 8.71 5.59 -3.70
N GLY A 51 9.57 5.72 -4.72
CA GLY A 51 10.94 5.21 -4.68
C GLY A 51 11.08 3.70 -4.92
N TYR A 52 10.02 3.03 -5.39
CA TYR A 52 10.06 1.63 -5.80
C TYR A 52 11.13 1.39 -6.88
N ASP A 53 11.94 0.37 -6.64
CA ASP A 53 13.02 -0.10 -7.50
C ASP A 53 12.97 -1.64 -7.50
N PRO A 54 12.57 -2.30 -8.59
CA PRO A 54 12.46 -3.76 -8.65
C PRO A 54 13.75 -4.50 -8.30
N ALA A 55 14.92 -3.89 -8.53
CA ALA A 55 16.21 -4.53 -8.21
C ALA A 55 16.51 -4.51 -6.72
N LYS A 56 15.90 -3.58 -5.96
CA LYS A 56 16.12 -3.41 -4.51
C LYS A 56 14.97 -3.96 -3.66
N HIS A 57 13.77 -3.99 -4.22
CA HIS A 57 12.56 -4.39 -3.54
C HIS A 57 12.10 -5.72 -4.15
N ALA A 58 12.56 -6.82 -3.55
CA ALA A 58 12.24 -8.18 -3.95
C ALA A 58 10.76 -8.50 -3.66
N PHE A 59 9.88 -8.00 -4.52
CA PHE A 59 8.44 -8.27 -4.49
C PHE A 59 8.10 -9.25 -5.61
N ASN A 60 7.62 -10.43 -5.25
CA ASN A 60 7.07 -11.39 -6.19
C ASN A 60 5.53 -11.25 -6.21
N PRO A 61 4.92 -10.80 -7.31
CA PRO A 61 3.49 -10.58 -7.39
C PRO A 61 2.66 -11.87 -7.25
N ASP A 62 3.24 -13.05 -7.53
CA ASP A 62 2.55 -14.34 -7.40
C ASP A 62 2.72 -14.99 -6.02
N ASN A 63 3.75 -14.57 -5.28
CA ASN A 63 4.06 -15.07 -3.95
C ASN A 63 4.66 -13.95 -3.09
N PRO A 64 3.82 -13.00 -2.63
CA PRO A 64 4.29 -11.86 -1.85
C PRO A 64 4.95 -12.36 -0.54
N PRO A 65 6.04 -11.72 -0.09
CA PRO A 65 6.66 -12.07 1.18
C PRO A 65 5.70 -11.86 2.37
N PRO A 66 5.88 -12.60 3.47
CA PRO A 66 5.09 -12.38 4.69
C PRO A 66 5.17 -10.93 5.17
N GLY A 67 4.06 -10.43 5.71
CA GLY A 67 3.98 -9.09 6.28
C GLY A 67 2.65 -8.40 6.05
N THR A 68 2.61 -7.13 6.47
CA THR A 68 1.41 -6.29 6.38
C THR A 68 1.49 -5.41 5.13
N TYR A 69 0.42 -5.42 4.33
CA TYR A 69 0.31 -4.70 3.07
C TYR A 69 -0.79 -3.65 3.17
N ALA A 70 -0.47 -2.39 2.87
CA ALA A 70 -1.43 -1.31 2.72
C ALA A 70 -1.52 -0.94 1.25
N ILE A 71 -2.67 -1.22 0.63
CA ILE A 71 -2.87 -1.06 -0.81
C ILE A 71 -4.09 -0.17 -1.03
N SER A 72 -3.90 0.92 -1.77
CA SER A 72 -5.01 1.78 -2.16
C SER A 72 -5.96 1.06 -3.12
N VAL A 73 -7.27 1.28 -2.98
CA VAL A 73 -8.30 0.66 -3.82
C VAL A 73 -8.03 0.90 -5.30
N THR A 74 -7.57 2.10 -5.65
CA THR A 74 -7.22 2.47 -7.03
C THR A 74 -6.04 1.67 -7.58
N ASN A 75 -4.93 1.55 -6.83
CA ASN A 75 -3.82 0.71 -7.27
C ASN A 75 -4.24 -0.77 -7.33
N LEU A 76 -5.03 -1.25 -6.36
CA LEU A 76 -5.50 -2.65 -6.36
C LEU A 76 -6.34 -2.97 -7.62
N ALA A 77 -7.16 -2.03 -8.07
CA ALA A 77 -7.93 -2.16 -9.31
C ALA A 77 -7.04 -2.27 -10.57
N GLY A 78 -5.77 -1.88 -10.48
CA GLY A 78 -4.78 -2.04 -11.54
C GLY A 78 -4.96 -1.14 -12.76
N VAL A 79 -5.85 -0.14 -12.69
CA VAL A 79 -6.27 0.69 -13.82
C VAL A 79 -5.15 1.59 -14.39
N TYR A 80 -4.05 1.76 -13.65
CA TYR A 80 -2.91 2.61 -14.02
C TYR A 80 -1.58 1.84 -14.13
N PHE A 81 -1.63 0.51 -14.17
CA PHE A 81 -0.44 -0.31 -14.45
C PHE A 81 -0.42 -0.70 -15.92
N ASP A 82 0.76 -0.66 -16.52
CA ASP A 82 0.98 -1.19 -17.87
C ASP A 82 1.09 -2.71 -17.81
N GLY A 83 0.25 -3.42 -18.58
CA GLY A 83 0.29 -4.88 -18.66
C GLY A 83 -0.45 -5.59 -17.53
N GLU A 84 0.16 -6.65 -16.98
CA GLU A 84 -0.43 -7.44 -15.90
C GLU A 84 -0.43 -6.66 -14.58
N ASN A 85 -1.51 -6.77 -13.81
CA ASN A 85 -1.63 -6.09 -12.52
C ASN A 85 -0.66 -6.74 -11.50
N PRO A 86 0.41 -6.05 -11.05
CA PRO A 86 1.38 -6.59 -10.11
C PRO A 86 0.78 -6.85 -8.72
N LEU A 87 -0.43 -6.39 -8.45
CA LEU A 87 -1.15 -6.61 -7.19
C LEU A 87 -2.23 -7.70 -7.32
N GLY A 88 -2.24 -8.47 -8.42
CA GLY A 88 -3.25 -9.48 -8.74
C GLY A 88 -3.42 -10.60 -7.71
N TRP A 89 -2.41 -10.86 -6.87
CA TRP A 89 -2.54 -11.78 -5.75
C TRP A 89 -3.52 -11.27 -4.69
N PHE A 90 -3.54 -9.95 -4.45
CA PHE A 90 -4.43 -9.32 -3.47
C PHE A 90 -5.87 -9.17 -3.98
N THR A 91 -6.09 -9.06 -5.30
CA THR A 91 -7.44 -8.88 -5.86
C THR A 91 -8.36 -10.09 -5.65
N LYS A 92 -7.78 -11.24 -5.31
CA LYS A 92 -8.49 -12.50 -5.07
C LYS A 92 -8.77 -12.76 -3.58
N ARG A 93 -8.44 -11.81 -2.71
CA ARG A 93 -8.53 -11.94 -1.25
C ARG A 93 -9.48 -10.89 -0.67
N THR A 94 -10.13 -11.23 0.43
CA THR A 94 -10.82 -10.26 1.27
C THR A 94 -9.78 -9.50 2.10
N PRO A 95 -9.83 -8.16 2.16
CA PRO A 95 -8.92 -7.40 3.02
C PRO A 95 -9.20 -7.66 4.51
N ASP A 96 -8.14 -7.69 5.31
CA ASP A 96 -8.19 -7.89 6.76
C ASP A 96 -8.68 -6.65 7.51
N ALA A 97 -8.42 -5.46 6.94
CA ALA A 97 -9.00 -4.21 7.40
C ALA A 97 -9.15 -3.20 6.26
N SER A 98 -9.92 -2.14 6.51
CA SER A 98 -9.99 -0.97 5.64
C SER A 98 -9.75 0.29 6.47
N ILE A 99 -8.86 1.14 5.98
CA ILE A 99 -8.46 2.40 6.62
C ILE A 99 -9.07 3.52 5.80
N GLY A 100 -10.05 4.22 6.40
CA GLY A 100 -10.90 5.14 5.65
C GLY A 100 -11.73 4.38 4.61
N TYR A 101 -11.81 4.92 3.39
CA TYR A 101 -12.50 4.28 2.26
C TYR A 101 -11.56 3.94 1.09
N SER A 102 -10.25 4.18 1.26
CA SER A 102 -9.30 4.22 0.13
C SER A 102 -8.09 3.31 0.31
N ILE A 103 -7.79 2.84 1.52
CA ILE A 103 -6.66 1.94 1.80
C ILE A 103 -7.20 0.63 2.38
N LEU A 104 -6.75 -0.48 1.80
CA LEU A 104 -7.05 -1.84 2.23
C LEU A 104 -5.81 -2.46 2.86
N ILE A 105 -6.00 -3.16 3.97
CA ILE A 105 -4.96 -3.91 4.65
C ILE A 105 -5.07 -5.38 4.29
N PHE A 106 -3.94 -6.00 3.98
CA PHE A 106 -3.81 -7.44 3.84
C PHE A 106 -2.66 -7.95 4.70
N GLU A 107 -2.92 -9.01 5.45
CA GLU A 107 -1.89 -9.77 6.14
C GLU A 107 -1.51 -10.97 5.28
N VAL A 108 -0.20 -11.12 5.07
CA VAL A 108 0.40 -12.27 4.37
C VAL A 108 1.17 -13.09 5.42
N PRO A 109 0.82 -14.37 5.61
CA PRO A 109 1.43 -15.23 6.63
C PRO A 109 2.86 -15.67 6.28
#